data_AF-A0A952VLL1-F1
#
_entry.id   AF-A0A952VLL1-F1
#
_cell.length_a   1.000
_cell.length_b   1.000
_cell.length_c   1.000
_cell.angle_alpha   90.00
_cell.angle_beta   90.00
_cell.angle_gamma   90.00
#
_symmetry.space_group_name_H-M   'P 1'
#
loop_
_entity.id
_entity.type
_entity.pdbx_description
1 polymer ?
#
loop_
_entity_poly.entity_id
_entity_poly.type
_entity_poly.pdbx_seq_one_letter_code
_entity_poly.pdbx_strand_id
1 'polypeptide(L)'
;MAFGIYKQGQGYWVRTMSAVFVGVLFFVAAGWGWDQAQEIRLPAKAHRASITVLRGAPTPEMILVLERASDDGTDERIGSAVVGMYTAATERTGTLEVRNLSLKSSDISAGSVRAVRSEGDEFAASVSGVQAVPLIPELYLQASVAGVIILLGTGVVFWFTGSNRKTVEFLIATDGEMKKVNWSTKKEVIGSTQVVIVAAFLIATILFGIDVVFSYFFKLVGVLES
;
A
#
# COMPACT_ATOMS: atom_id res chain seq x y z
N MET A 1 21.18 7.77 32.25
CA MET A 1 21.51 6.66 31.33
C MET A 1 22.26 7.28 30.16
N ALA A 2 23.48 6.84 29.86
CA ALA A 2 24.23 7.39 28.73
C ALA A 2 23.49 7.06 27.43
N PHE A 3 22.99 8.08 26.73
CA PHE A 3 22.45 7.95 25.39
C PHE A 3 23.63 7.60 24.46
N GLY A 4 23.64 6.38 23.93
CA GLY A 4 24.75 5.91 23.12
C GLY A 4 24.56 4.46 22.67
N ILE A 5 25.17 4.13 21.54
CA ILE A 5 25.19 2.77 21.01
C ILE A 5 26.04 1.91 21.96
N TYR A 6 25.44 0.86 22.53
CA TYR A 6 26.17 -0.07 23.39
C TYR A 6 27.29 -0.75 22.61
N LYS A 7 28.50 -0.80 23.19
CA LYS A 7 29.74 -1.34 22.59
C LYS A 7 29.92 -0.87 21.13
N GLN A 8 29.97 0.45 20.95
CA GLN A 8 30.17 1.08 19.63
C GLN A 8 31.44 0.53 18.96
N GLY A 9 31.35 0.18 17.67
CA GLY A 9 32.47 -0.37 16.88
C GLY A 9 32.58 -1.90 16.89
N GLN A 10 31.86 -2.62 17.76
CA GLN A 10 31.82 -4.09 17.75
C GLN A 10 30.59 -4.63 17.02
N GLY A 11 30.76 -5.77 16.35
CA GLY A 11 29.69 -6.47 15.62
C GLY A 11 29.13 -5.68 14.44
N TYR A 12 29.94 -4.81 13.83
CA TYR A 12 29.49 -3.82 12.84
C TYR A 12 28.69 -4.45 11.69
N TRP A 13 29.20 -5.50 11.06
CA TRP A 13 28.57 -6.11 9.89
C TRP A 13 27.24 -6.78 10.24
N VAL A 14 27.22 -7.64 11.26
CA VAL A 14 26.00 -8.34 11.67
C VAL A 14 24.93 -7.37 12.18
N ARG A 15 25.31 -6.31 12.93
CA ARG A 15 24.38 -5.27 13.37
C ARG A 15 23.81 -4.48 12.21
N THR A 16 24.65 -4.11 11.24
CA THR A 16 24.22 -3.36 10.04
C THR A 16 23.28 -4.21 9.19
N MET A 17 23.62 -5.48 8.91
CA MET A 17 22.75 -6.38 8.15
C MET A 17 21.42 -6.64 8.86
N SER A 18 21.44 -6.80 10.19
CA SER A 18 20.21 -6.94 10.97
C SER A 18 19.36 -5.66 10.97
N ALA A 19 19.99 -4.49 11.07
CA ALA A 19 19.30 -3.20 11.00
C ALA A 19 18.65 -3.00 9.63
N VAL A 20 19.36 -3.32 8.54
CA VAL A 20 18.84 -3.26 7.18
C VAL A 20 17.68 -4.23 7.01
N PHE A 21 17.83 -5.49 7.44
CA PHE A 21 16.77 -6.49 7.34
C PHE A 21 15.49 -6.05 8.06
N VAL A 22 15.59 -5.66 9.34
CA VAL A 22 14.44 -5.18 10.10
C VAL A 22 13.89 -3.88 9.51
N GLY A 23 14.75 -2.96 9.07
CA GLY A 23 14.35 -1.72 8.42
C GLY A 23 13.53 -1.96 7.14
N VAL A 24 13.97 -2.88 6.28
CA VAL A 24 13.24 -3.28 5.06
C VAL A 24 11.86 -3.84 5.40
N LEU A 25 11.74 -4.68 6.45
CA LEU A 25 10.43 -5.18 6.89
C LEU A 25 9.48 -4.03 7.28
N PHE A 26 9.96 -3.02 8.00
CA PHE A 26 9.15 -1.85 8.34
C PHE A 26 8.82 -0.96 7.14
N PHE A 27 9.72 -0.85 6.15
CA PHE A 27 9.40 -0.16 4.89
C PHE A 27 8.31 -0.87 4.10
N VAL A 28 8.38 -2.21 4.00
CA VAL A 28 7.32 -3.01 3.37
C VAL A 28 6.01 -2.87 4.14
N ALA A 29 6.04 -2.92 5.47
CA ALA A 29 4.86 -2.72 6.30
C ALA A 29 4.27 -1.30 6.15
N ALA A 30 5.11 -0.28 5.98
CA ALA A 30 4.67 1.09 5.73
C ALA A 30 4.00 1.23 4.36
N GLY A 31 4.54 0.58 3.33
CA GLY A 31 3.89 0.50 2.01
C GLY A 31 2.54 -0.21 2.07
N TRP A 32 2.47 -1.34 2.77
CA TRP A 32 1.19 -2.01 3.00
C TRP A 32 0.19 -1.13 3.78
N GLY A 33 0.65 -0.45 4.84
CA GLY A 33 -0.19 0.46 5.62
C GLY A 33 -0.70 1.67 4.83
N TRP A 34 0.07 2.13 3.84
CA TRP A 34 -0.35 3.15 2.88
C TRP A 34 -1.53 2.68 2.04
N ASP A 35 -1.45 1.48 1.47
CA ASP A 35 -2.51 0.91 0.64
C ASP A 35 -3.78 0.67 1.47
N GLN A 36 -3.65 0.19 2.70
CA GLN A 36 -4.78 0.00 3.62
C GLN A 36 -5.46 1.32 4.00
N ALA A 37 -4.72 2.43 4.07
CA ALA A 37 -5.30 3.74 4.37
C ALA A 37 -6.21 4.26 3.25
N GLN A 38 -6.05 3.78 2.00
CA GLN A 38 -6.90 4.16 0.86
C GLN A 38 -8.31 3.59 0.96
N GLU A 39 -8.44 2.40 1.56
CA GLU A 39 -9.72 1.72 1.69
C GLU A 39 -10.64 2.42 2.71
N ILE A 40 -10.08 3.27 3.57
CA ILE A 40 -10.80 4.01 4.60
C ILE A 40 -11.55 5.18 3.95
N ARG A 41 -12.86 5.01 3.75
CA ARG A 41 -13.73 6.08 3.24
C ARG A 41 -14.01 7.12 4.33
N LEU A 42 -13.37 8.28 4.20
CA LEU A 42 -13.58 9.41 5.10
C LEU A 42 -14.89 10.16 4.77
N PRO A 43 -15.59 10.72 5.78
CA PRO A 43 -16.75 11.57 5.55
C PRO A 43 -16.34 12.84 4.79
N ALA A 44 -17.20 13.26 3.87
CA ALA A 44 -17.00 14.49 3.10
C ALA A 44 -17.30 15.72 3.97
N LYS A 45 -16.41 16.72 3.96
CA LYS A 45 -16.63 18.01 4.62
C LYS A 45 -17.57 18.90 3.81
N ALA A 46 -17.44 18.83 2.49
CA ALA A 46 -18.20 19.62 1.54
C ALA A 46 -18.33 18.86 0.22
N HIS A 47 -19.30 19.25 -0.59
CA HIS A 47 -19.44 18.75 -1.95
C HIS A 47 -19.15 19.90 -2.92
N ARG A 48 -18.24 19.68 -3.86
CA ARG A 48 -17.93 20.64 -4.92
C ARG A 48 -18.67 20.23 -6.18
N ALA A 49 -19.63 21.05 -6.59
CA ALA A 49 -20.42 20.85 -7.78
C ALA A 49 -19.90 21.74 -8.92
N SER A 50 -19.65 21.16 -10.09
CA SER A 50 -19.40 21.92 -11.31
C SER A 50 -20.73 22.34 -11.88
N ILE A 51 -20.95 23.65 -11.97
CA ILE A 51 -22.24 24.22 -12.34
C ILE A 51 -22.17 25.11 -13.58
N THR A 52 -23.23 25.07 -14.37
CA THR A 52 -23.52 26.05 -15.41
C THR A 52 -24.66 26.93 -14.93
N VAL A 53 -24.37 28.20 -14.68
CA VAL A 53 -25.32 29.19 -14.18
C VAL A 53 -26.32 29.53 -15.27
N LEU A 54 -27.60 29.36 -14.95
CA LEU A 54 -28.74 29.70 -15.82
C LEU A 54 -29.31 31.07 -15.47
N ARG A 55 -29.31 31.43 -14.18
CA ARG A 55 -29.84 32.70 -13.67
C ARG A 55 -29.16 33.10 -12.36
N GLY A 56 -28.88 34.41 -12.22
CA GLY A 56 -28.41 35.02 -10.97
C GLY A 56 -26.95 34.73 -10.64
N ALA A 57 -26.50 35.19 -9.47
CA ALA A 57 -25.19 34.89 -8.90
C ALA A 57 -25.39 34.30 -7.50
N PRO A 58 -24.67 33.21 -7.14
CA PRO A 58 -24.83 32.58 -5.84
C PRO A 58 -24.15 33.44 -4.76
N THR A 59 -24.89 33.78 -3.71
CA THR A 59 -24.35 34.43 -2.52
C THR A 59 -23.93 33.39 -1.47
N PRO A 60 -22.86 33.64 -0.69
CA PRO A 60 -22.53 32.77 0.45
C PRO A 60 -23.71 32.64 1.41
N GLU A 61 -23.89 31.46 2.00
CA GLU A 61 -24.98 31.12 2.94
C GLU A 61 -26.39 31.01 2.35
N MET A 62 -26.55 31.18 1.03
CA MET A 62 -27.81 30.95 0.34
C MET A 62 -28.25 29.47 0.46
N ILE A 63 -29.52 29.24 0.78
CA ILE A 63 -30.12 27.90 0.80
C ILE A 63 -30.51 27.52 -0.63
N LEU A 64 -30.02 26.37 -1.05
CA LEU A 64 -30.28 25.79 -2.36
C LEU A 64 -31.11 24.53 -2.22
N VAL A 65 -32.18 24.48 -3.00
CA VAL A 65 -32.96 23.29 -3.26
C VAL A 65 -32.24 22.49 -4.35
N LEU A 66 -32.01 21.23 -4.06
CA LEU A 66 -31.39 20.28 -4.98
C LEU A 66 -32.49 19.55 -5.74
N GLU A 67 -32.35 19.50 -7.05
CA GLU A 67 -33.34 18.93 -7.97
C GLU A 67 -32.70 17.81 -8.81
N ARG A 68 -33.46 16.73 -9.00
CA ARG A 68 -33.14 15.59 -9.87
C ARG A 68 -34.16 15.53 -10.98
N ALA A 69 -33.73 15.24 -12.20
CA ALA A 69 -34.67 14.93 -13.27
C ALA A 69 -35.41 13.62 -12.94
N SER A 70 -36.72 13.70 -12.74
CA SER A 70 -37.60 12.54 -12.59
C SER A 70 -37.88 11.90 -13.96
N ASP A 71 -38.30 10.63 -13.97
CA ASP A 71 -38.61 9.87 -15.20
C ASP A 71 -39.76 10.50 -16.02
N ASP A 72 -40.55 11.38 -15.41
CA ASP A 72 -41.65 12.15 -16.03
C ASP A 72 -41.21 13.52 -16.60
N GLY A 73 -39.89 13.80 -16.63
CA GLY A 73 -39.33 15.04 -17.16
C GLY A 73 -39.49 16.27 -16.26
N THR A 74 -40.12 16.13 -15.09
CA THR A 74 -40.21 17.18 -14.06
C THR A 74 -39.05 17.10 -13.06
N ASP A 75 -38.53 18.24 -12.65
CA ASP A 75 -37.49 18.34 -11.62
C ASP A 75 -38.09 18.03 -10.23
N GLU A 76 -37.66 16.93 -9.61
CA GLU A 76 -38.07 16.54 -8.26
C GLU A 76 -37.10 17.08 -7.20
N ARG A 77 -37.64 17.66 -6.13
CA ARG A 77 -36.86 18.15 -4.98
C ARG A 77 -36.30 16.98 -4.16
N ILE A 78 -34.97 16.81 -4.22
CA ILE A 78 -34.25 15.71 -3.57
C ILE A 78 -33.54 16.10 -2.28
N GLY A 79 -33.39 17.40 -2.00
CA GLY A 79 -32.78 17.87 -0.77
C GLY A 79 -32.57 19.38 -0.72
N SER A 80 -31.93 19.83 0.35
CA SER A 80 -31.45 21.20 0.51
C SER A 80 -29.98 21.21 0.89
N ALA A 81 -29.29 22.28 0.55
CA ALA A 81 -27.88 22.45 0.85
C ALA A 81 -27.51 23.94 0.87
N VAL A 82 -26.46 24.31 1.60
CA VAL A 82 -26.08 25.71 1.79
C VAL A 82 -24.87 26.06 0.93
N VAL A 83 -24.90 27.19 0.23
CA VAL A 83 -23.75 27.71 -0.51
C VAL A 83 -22.62 28.03 0.47
N GLY A 84 -21.48 27.36 0.32
CA GLY A 84 -20.25 27.72 1.02
C GLY A 84 -19.48 28.79 0.25
N MET A 85 -19.02 28.44 -0.96
CA MET A 85 -18.19 29.32 -1.78
C MET A 85 -18.44 29.08 -3.26
N TYR A 86 -18.50 30.14 -4.05
CA TYR A 86 -18.59 30.07 -5.51
C TYR A 86 -17.32 30.62 -6.15
N THR A 87 -16.75 29.88 -7.09
CA THR A 87 -15.62 30.32 -7.91
C THR A 87 -16.01 30.23 -9.37
N ALA A 88 -16.19 31.38 -10.02
CA ALA A 88 -16.51 31.47 -11.44
C ALA A 88 -15.28 31.10 -12.29
N ALA A 89 -15.47 30.21 -13.26
CA ALA A 89 -14.48 29.90 -14.28
C ALA A 89 -14.71 30.71 -15.57
N THR A 90 -15.96 31.08 -15.85
CA THR A 90 -16.39 31.97 -16.95
C THR A 90 -17.70 32.67 -16.51
N GLU A 91 -18.26 33.59 -17.32
CA GLU A 91 -19.53 34.28 -17.01
C GLU A 91 -20.72 33.34 -16.71
N ARG A 92 -20.71 32.10 -17.23
CA ARG A 92 -21.79 31.12 -17.05
C ARG A 92 -21.36 29.79 -16.45
N THR A 93 -20.07 29.57 -16.20
CA THR A 93 -19.57 28.30 -15.65
C THR A 93 -18.75 28.56 -14.40
N GLY A 94 -18.90 27.72 -13.39
CA GLY A 94 -18.19 27.87 -12.14
C GLY A 94 -18.26 26.63 -11.26
N THR A 95 -17.46 26.65 -10.21
CA THR A 95 -17.49 25.60 -9.18
C THR A 95 -18.18 26.14 -7.95
N LEU A 96 -19.14 25.38 -7.44
CA LEU A 96 -19.91 25.69 -6.25
C LEU A 96 -19.55 24.70 -5.15
N GLU A 97 -18.97 25.19 -4.06
CA GLU A 97 -18.81 24.43 -2.84
C GLU A 97 -20.08 24.53 -2.01
N VAL A 98 -20.65 23.39 -1.66
CA VAL A 98 -21.90 23.27 -0.92
C VAL A 98 -21.65 22.53 0.40
N ARG A 99 -22.22 23.05 1.48
CA ARG A 99 -22.11 22.55 2.87
C ARG A 99 -23.48 22.11 3.39
N ASN A 100 -23.49 21.31 4.45
CA ASN A 100 -24.71 20.84 5.13
C ASN A 100 -25.73 20.24 4.16
N LEU A 101 -25.28 19.28 3.35
CA LEU A 101 -26.14 18.56 2.41
C LEU A 101 -27.17 17.73 3.19
N SER A 102 -28.46 18.07 3.04
CA SER A 102 -29.57 17.33 3.61
C SER A 102 -30.41 16.72 2.48
N LEU A 103 -30.35 15.39 2.34
CA LEU A 103 -31.12 14.66 1.33
C LEU A 103 -32.35 14.01 1.96
N LYS A 104 -33.44 13.95 1.19
CA LYS A 104 -34.75 13.46 1.65
C LYS A 104 -34.75 11.95 2.00
N SER A 105 -33.80 11.18 1.47
CA SER A 105 -33.62 9.74 1.72
C SER A 105 -32.14 9.36 1.64
N SER A 106 -31.72 8.38 2.45
CA SER A 106 -30.37 7.81 2.48
C SER A 106 -29.96 7.08 1.19
N ASP A 107 -30.92 6.75 0.32
CA ASP A 107 -30.66 6.05 -0.95
C ASP A 107 -30.29 7.01 -2.10
N ILE A 108 -30.43 8.31 -1.89
CA ILE A 108 -30.14 9.34 -2.88
C ILE A 108 -28.70 9.82 -2.64
N SER A 109 -27.85 9.74 -3.66
CA SER A 109 -26.47 10.21 -3.57
C SER A 109 -26.32 11.62 -4.15
N ALA A 110 -25.35 12.39 -3.63
CA ALA A 110 -25.06 13.75 -4.10
C ALA A 110 -24.73 13.83 -5.61
N GLY A 111 -24.32 12.72 -6.23
CA GLY A 111 -24.06 12.64 -7.68
C GLY A 111 -25.32 12.59 -8.55
N SER A 112 -26.51 12.49 -7.96
CA SER A 112 -27.78 12.46 -8.70
C SER A 112 -28.41 13.83 -8.94
N VAL A 113 -27.83 14.89 -8.34
CA VAL A 113 -28.28 16.28 -8.50
C VAL A 113 -27.99 16.74 -9.93
N ARG A 114 -29.02 17.23 -10.64
CA ARG A 114 -28.91 17.75 -12.02
C ARG A 114 -29.21 19.24 -12.14
N ALA A 115 -30.02 19.76 -11.21
CA ALA A 115 -30.33 21.18 -11.13
C ALA A 115 -30.31 21.64 -9.66
N VAL A 116 -29.99 22.91 -9.48
CA VAL A 116 -29.87 23.56 -8.18
C VAL A 116 -30.56 24.91 -8.29
N ARG A 117 -31.51 25.18 -7.39
CA ARG A 117 -32.31 26.40 -7.40
C ARG A 117 -32.37 27.01 -6.00
N SER A 118 -32.32 28.33 -5.89
CA SER A 118 -32.61 29.02 -4.63
C SER A 118 -34.10 28.98 -4.27
N GLU A 119 -34.41 28.93 -2.99
CA GLU A 119 -35.79 28.98 -2.47
C GLU A 119 -36.54 30.26 -2.90
N GLY A 120 -35.81 31.36 -3.15
CA GLY A 120 -36.36 32.64 -3.63
C GLY A 120 -36.36 32.83 -5.16
N ASP A 121 -36.03 31.81 -5.96
CA ASP A 121 -35.86 31.86 -7.43
C ASP A 121 -34.78 32.86 -7.94
N GLU A 122 -33.97 33.40 -7.03
CA GLU A 122 -32.90 34.37 -7.33
C GLU A 122 -31.71 33.73 -8.06
N PHE A 123 -31.52 32.42 -7.91
CA PHE A 123 -30.41 31.68 -8.49
C PHE A 123 -30.87 30.33 -9.02
N ALA A 124 -30.43 29.99 -10.24
CA ALA A 124 -30.65 28.69 -10.85
C ALA A 124 -29.40 28.25 -11.64
N ALA A 125 -28.98 27.01 -11.44
CA ALA A 125 -27.85 26.44 -12.15
C ALA A 125 -28.06 24.95 -12.44
N SER A 126 -27.56 24.49 -13.58
CA SER A 126 -27.47 23.06 -13.90
C SER A 126 -26.15 22.49 -13.37
N VAL A 127 -26.20 21.29 -12.78
CA VAL A 127 -25.05 20.60 -12.21
C VAL A 127 -24.55 19.54 -13.19
N SER A 128 -23.31 19.67 -13.62
CA SER A 128 -22.67 18.72 -14.54
C SER A 128 -21.92 17.60 -13.80
N GLY A 129 -21.60 17.78 -12.52
CA GLY A 129 -20.96 16.75 -11.70
C GLY A 129 -20.70 17.22 -10.28
N VAL A 130 -20.74 16.27 -9.32
CA VAL A 130 -20.53 16.54 -7.89
C VAL A 130 -19.39 15.68 -7.38
N GLN A 131 -18.36 16.33 -6.83
CA GLN A 131 -17.21 15.68 -6.20
C GLN A 131 -17.24 15.91 -4.69
N ALA A 132 -17.06 14.85 -3.91
CA ALA A 132 -16.91 14.97 -2.46
C ALA A 132 -15.51 15.51 -2.13
N VAL A 133 -15.44 16.57 -1.33
CA VAL A 133 -14.19 17.07 -0.74
C VAL A 133 -14.03 16.40 0.62
N PRO A 134 -13.04 15.51 0.79
CA PRO A 134 -12.85 14.80 2.06
C PRO A 134 -12.45 15.76 3.17
N LEU A 135 -12.83 15.46 4.42
CA LEU A 135 -12.48 16.26 5.59
C LEU A 135 -10.97 16.32 5.83
N ILE A 136 -10.29 15.19 5.59
CA ILE A 136 -8.84 15.06 5.62
C ILE A 136 -8.43 14.55 4.24
N PRO A 137 -7.54 15.24 3.51
CA PRO A 137 -6.96 14.73 2.27
C PRO A 137 -6.39 13.32 2.48
N GLU A 138 -6.74 12.40 1.59
CA GLU A 138 -6.32 10.99 1.66
C GLU A 138 -4.79 10.86 1.80
N LEU A 139 -4.06 11.73 1.10
CA LEU A 139 -2.60 11.80 1.17
C LEU A 139 -2.06 12.04 2.58
N TYR A 140 -2.70 12.89 3.38
CA TYR A 140 -2.25 13.16 4.75
C TYR A 140 -2.53 11.97 5.67
N LEU A 141 -3.65 11.28 5.48
CA LEU A 141 -3.96 10.06 6.21
C LEU A 141 -2.92 8.97 5.89
N GLN A 142 -2.71 8.69 4.60
CA GLN A 142 -1.72 7.74 4.11
C GLN A 142 -0.31 8.04 4.63
N ALA A 143 0.14 9.29 4.49
CA ALA A 143 1.46 9.72 4.96
C ALA A 143 1.60 9.62 6.48
N SER A 144 0.53 9.89 7.24
CA SER A 144 0.55 9.74 8.70
C SER A 144 0.70 8.28 9.12
N VAL A 145 -0.04 7.36 8.49
CA VAL A 145 0.03 5.92 8.79
C VAL A 145 1.41 5.37 8.45
N ALA A 146 1.90 5.61 7.24
CA ALA A 146 3.23 5.18 6.82
C ALA A 146 4.33 5.80 7.69
N GLY A 147 4.20 7.10 8.01
CA GLY A 147 5.15 7.82 8.87
C GLY A 147 5.24 7.24 10.29
N VAL A 148 4.10 6.90 10.90
CA VAL A 148 4.08 6.24 12.23
C VAL A 148 4.77 4.89 12.18
N ILE A 149 4.50 4.08 11.15
CA ILE A 149 5.15 2.76 10.99
C ILE A 149 6.67 2.90 10.87
N ILE A 150 7.15 3.86 10.07
CA ILE A 150 8.59 4.12 9.88
C ILE A 150 9.25 4.62 11.18
N LEU A 151 8.58 5.50 11.92
CA LEU A 151 9.08 6.00 13.20
C LEU A 151 9.21 4.88 14.23
N LEU A 152 8.18 4.03 14.35
CA LEU A 152 8.23 2.84 15.19
C LEU A 152 9.33 1.88 14.73
N GLY A 153 9.46 1.65 13.43
CA GLY A 153 10.51 0.82 12.85
C GLY A 153 11.91 1.31 13.19
N THR A 154 12.15 2.62 13.10
CA THR A 154 13.42 3.23 13.46
C THR A 154 13.71 3.07 14.95
N GLY A 155 12.70 3.26 15.81
CA GLY A 155 12.80 3.01 17.24
C GLY A 155 13.14 1.55 17.57
N VAL A 156 12.48 0.60 16.90
CA VAL A 156 12.73 -0.85 17.06
C VAL A 156 14.12 -1.23 16.57
N VAL A 157 14.55 -0.74 15.40
CA VAL A 157 15.90 -0.98 14.86
C VAL A 157 16.96 -0.45 15.82
N PHE A 158 16.80 0.78 16.32
CA PHE A 158 17.71 1.37 17.29
C PHE A 158 17.74 0.59 18.61
N TRP A 159 16.57 0.18 19.10
CA TRP A 159 16.47 -0.63 20.31
C TRP A 159 17.13 -1.99 20.15
N PHE A 160 16.82 -2.72 19.08
CA PHE A 160 17.30 -4.07 18.80
C PHE A 160 18.81 -4.11 18.52
N THR A 161 19.30 -3.21 17.66
CA THR A 161 20.72 -3.24 17.22
C THR A 161 21.65 -2.35 18.03
N GLY A 162 21.13 -1.37 18.77
CA GLY A 162 21.92 -0.30 19.40
C GLY A 162 21.85 -0.28 20.93
N SER A 163 20.67 -0.50 21.51
CA SER A 163 20.42 -0.22 22.93
C SER A 163 20.24 -1.47 23.80
N ASN A 164 19.62 -2.52 23.27
CA ASN A 164 19.35 -3.74 24.03
C ASN A 164 20.62 -4.57 24.20
N ARG A 165 21.16 -4.62 25.42
CA ARG A 165 22.41 -5.32 25.74
C ARG A 165 22.40 -6.79 25.32
N LYS A 166 21.30 -7.53 25.56
CA LYS A 166 21.22 -8.96 25.24
C LYS A 166 21.34 -9.20 23.75
N THR A 167 20.56 -8.46 22.96
CA THR A 167 20.59 -8.55 21.50
C THR A 167 21.94 -8.11 20.96
N VAL A 168 22.47 -6.98 21.43
CA VAL A 168 23.76 -6.46 20.96
C VAL A 168 24.90 -7.45 21.25
N GLU A 169 24.95 -8.05 22.44
CA GLU A 169 25.97 -9.06 22.76
C GLU A 169 25.84 -10.31 21.88
N PHE A 170 24.61 -10.75 21.60
CA PHE A 170 24.37 -11.84 20.65
C PHE A 170 24.88 -11.49 19.24
N LEU A 171 24.54 -10.30 18.72
CA LEU A 171 24.98 -9.88 17.39
C LEU A 171 26.51 -9.74 17.31
N ILE A 172 27.16 -9.29 18.38
CA ILE A 172 28.63 -9.22 18.47
C ILE A 172 29.24 -10.63 18.51
N ALA A 173 28.67 -11.55 19.29
CA ALA A 173 29.15 -12.92 19.37
C ALA A 173 29.03 -13.63 18.02
N THR A 174 27.90 -13.46 17.32
CA THR A 174 27.67 -13.99 15.97
C THR A 174 28.69 -13.44 14.97
N ASP A 175 28.98 -12.13 15.00
CA ASP A 175 30.03 -11.52 14.15
C ASP A 175 31.41 -12.12 14.44
N GLY A 176 31.71 -12.36 15.73
CA GLY A 176 32.93 -13.04 16.16
C GLY A 176 33.02 -14.49 15.67
N GLU A 177 31.90 -15.22 15.65
CA GLU A 177 31.84 -16.60 15.16
C GLU A 177 31.99 -16.66 13.65
N MET A 178 31.34 -15.77 12.91
CA MET A 178 31.45 -15.70 11.45
C MET A 178 32.87 -15.40 10.97
N LYS A 179 33.66 -14.63 11.75
CA LYS A 179 35.07 -14.36 11.44
C LYS A 179 35.99 -15.58 11.58
N LYS A 180 35.56 -16.62 12.30
CA LYS A 180 36.31 -17.88 12.43
C LYS A 180 36.10 -18.78 11.23
N VAL A 181 35.04 -18.56 10.45
CA VAL A 181 34.73 -19.36 9.27
C VAL A 181 35.75 -19.05 8.19
N ASN A 182 36.52 -20.07 7.79
CA ASN A 182 37.36 -19.97 6.61
C ASN A 182 36.47 -20.04 5.36
N TRP A 183 36.43 -18.98 4.57
CA TRP A 183 35.77 -19.03 3.27
C TRP A 183 36.65 -19.79 2.28
N SER A 184 36.12 -20.88 1.73
CA SER A 184 36.85 -21.69 0.75
C SER A 184 37.28 -20.86 -0.45
N THR A 185 38.50 -21.08 -0.92
CA THR A 185 38.99 -20.39 -2.11
C THR A 185 38.27 -20.90 -3.36
N LYS A 186 38.20 -20.11 -4.43
CA LYS A 186 37.58 -20.56 -5.71
C LYS A 186 38.15 -21.89 -6.20
N LYS A 187 39.44 -22.15 -5.98
CA LYS A 187 40.10 -23.41 -6.35
C LYS A 187 39.61 -24.59 -5.51
N GLU A 188 39.45 -24.40 -4.20
CA GLU A 188 38.91 -25.44 -3.31
C GLU A 188 37.46 -25.78 -3.66
N VAL A 189 36.63 -24.77 -3.94
CA VAL A 189 35.23 -24.98 -4.34
C VAL A 189 35.16 -25.77 -5.65
N ILE A 190 35.99 -25.42 -6.65
CA ILE A 190 36.05 -26.16 -7.93
C ILE A 190 36.53 -27.59 -7.69
N GLY A 191 37.59 -27.78 -6.89
CA GLY A 191 38.12 -29.11 -6.57
C GLY A 191 37.08 -30.00 -5.87
N SER A 192 36.38 -29.46 -4.86
CA SER A 192 35.31 -30.18 -4.17
C SER A 192 34.14 -30.53 -5.10
N THR A 193 33.74 -29.59 -5.96
CA THR A 193 32.66 -29.82 -6.94
C THR A 193 33.04 -30.88 -7.97
N GLN A 194 34.28 -30.87 -8.47
CA GLN A 194 34.78 -31.88 -9.41
C GLN A 194 34.74 -33.29 -8.83
N VAL A 195 35.16 -33.47 -7.57
CA VAL A 195 35.10 -34.77 -6.88
C VAL A 195 33.67 -35.29 -6.82
N VAL A 196 32.70 -34.43 -6.46
CA VAL A 196 31.29 -34.81 -6.39
C VAL A 196 30.74 -35.20 -7.76
N ILE A 197 31.07 -34.43 -8.81
CA ILE A 197 30.64 -34.73 -10.19
C ILE A 197 31.19 -36.09 -10.65
N VAL A 198 32.47 -36.35 -10.42
CA VAL A 198 33.11 -37.62 -10.79
C VAL A 198 32.51 -38.79 -10.01
N ALA A 199 32.30 -38.65 -8.70
CA ALA A 199 31.68 -39.68 -7.87
C ALA A 199 30.25 -39.98 -8.32
N ALA A 200 29.45 -38.94 -8.61
CA ALA A 200 28.08 -39.10 -9.12
C ALA A 200 28.06 -39.84 -10.46
N PHE A 201 28.98 -39.51 -11.38
CA PHE A 201 29.07 -40.15 -12.69
C PHE A 201 29.51 -41.62 -12.59
N LEU A 202 30.44 -41.92 -11.68
CA LEU A 202 30.90 -43.28 -11.41
C LEU A 202 29.75 -44.14 -10.85
N ILE A 203 29.01 -43.63 -9.86
CA ILE A 203 27.84 -44.33 -9.30
C ILE A 203 26.79 -44.53 -10.39
N ALA A 204 26.48 -43.52 -11.19
CA ALA A 204 25.52 -43.63 -12.28
C ALA A 204 25.95 -44.69 -13.32
N THR A 205 27.24 -44.76 -13.65
CA THR A 205 27.78 -45.75 -14.59
C THR A 205 27.67 -47.17 -14.02
N ILE A 206 27.98 -47.36 -12.74
CA ILE A 206 27.84 -48.66 -12.07
C ILE A 206 26.37 -49.10 -12.02
N LEU A 207 25.47 -48.20 -11.62
CA LEU A 207 24.03 -48.47 -11.59
C LEU A 207 23.52 -48.85 -12.99
N PHE A 208 23.89 -48.09 -14.01
CA PHE A 208 23.55 -48.41 -15.39
C PHE A 208 24.07 -49.79 -15.81
N GLY A 209 25.32 -50.12 -15.46
CA GLY A 209 25.90 -51.44 -15.73
C GLY A 209 25.14 -52.57 -15.04
N ILE A 210 24.78 -52.40 -13.77
CA ILE A 210 24.00 -53.36 -12.99
C ILE A 210 22.60 -53.52 -13.58
N ASP A 211 21.93 -52.43 -13.94
CA ASP A 211 20.60 -52.44 -14.55
C ASP A 211 20.62 -53.16 -15.90
N VAL A 212 21.65 -52.95 -16.71
CA VAL A 212 21.84 -53.67 -17.98
C VAL A 212 22.05 -55.16 -17.75
N VAL A 213 22.91 -55.56 -16.80
CA VAL A 213 23.14 -56.97 -16.46
C VAL A 213 21.86 -57.63 -15.97
N PHE A 214 21.11 -57.00 -15.07
CA PHE A 214 19.84 -57.52 -14.59
C PHE A 214 18.79 -57.59 -15.70
N SER A 215 18.72 -56.58 -16.57
CA SER A 215 17.82 -56.59 -17.73
C SER A 215 18.09 -57.79 -18.64
N TYR A 216 19.35 -58.06 -18.99
CA TYR A 216 19.73 -59.24 -19.77
C TYR A 216 19.44 -60.55 -19.04
N PHE A 217 19.76 -60.63 -17.74
CA PHE A 217 19.50 -61.82 -16.93
C PHE A 217 18.00 -62.16 -16.88
N PHE A 218 17.14 -61.17 -16.62
CA PHE A 218 15.69 -61.35 -16.56
C PHE A 218 15.06 -61.66 -17.93
N LYS A 219 15.63 -61.14 -19.03
CA LYS A 219 15.26 -61.56 -20.39
C LYS A 219 15.62 -63.02 -20.65
N LEU A 220 16.79 -63.48 -20.20
CA LEU A 220 17.24 -64.87 -20.38
C LEU A 220 16.34 -65.86 -19.62
N VAL A 221 15.92 -65.50 -18.40
CA VAL A 221 15.02 -66.33 -17.57
C VAL A 221 13.56 -66.26 -18.06
N GLY A 222 13.24 -65.43 -19.07
CA GLY A 222 11.90 -65.33 -19.67
C GLY A 222 10.89 -64.54 -18.83
N VAL A 223 11.35 -63.71 -17.89
CA VAL A 223 10.50 -62.83 -17.08
C VAL A 223 10.15 -61.55 -17.83
N LEU A 224 11.05 -61.04 -18.67
CA LEU A 224 10.84 -59.87 -19.51
C LEU A 224 10.62 -60.31 -20.97
N GLU A 225 9.55 -59.82 -21.61
CA GLU A 225 9.38 -59.95 -23.07
C GLU A 225 10.53 -59.23 -23.79
N SER A 226 11.03 -59.87 -24.84
CA SER A 226 12.26 -59.51 -25.56
C SER A 226 12.19 -58.14 -26.22
#